data_AF-A0A0G1IDH8-F1
#
_entry.id   AF-A0A0G1IDH8-F1
#
_cell.length_a   1.000
_cell.length_b   1.000
_cell.length_c   1.000
_cell.angle_alpha   90.00
_cell.angle_beta   90.00
_cell.angle_gamma   90.00
#
_symmetry.space_group_name_H-M   'P 1'
#
loop_
_entity.id
_entity.type
_entity.pdbx_description
1 polymer ?
#
loop_
_entity_poly.entity_id
_entity_poly.type
_entity_poly.pdbx_seq_one_letter_code
_entity_poly.pdbx_strand_id
1 'polypeptide(L)'
;MRVAGWQLAVAPQVKVIHFYEPARSRKQYYYMERNRLIVWYEVFSWRTVCLLLPIYLIAEPILLLMSVAQGWLGEKLHSYGYFFRAGSWLHIMVARRRIKRLRCVSDKHLMALAAARISYQTGPTAFITRWFWNPLSSLAWAVFKPLIRW
;
A
#
# COMPACT_ATOMS: atom_id res chain seq x y z
N MET A 1 -9.10 12.00 7.89
CA MET A 1 -10.23 11.24 8.44
C MET A 1 -9.74 10.26 9.50
N ARG A 2 -9.50 8.95 9.23
CA ARG A 2 -9.08 7.99 10.28
C ARG A 2 -7.86 8.38 11.13
N VAL A 3 -6.85 9.03 10.53
CA VAL A 3 -5.67 9.52 11.29
C VAL A 3 -6.07 10.55 12.37
N ALA A 4 -7.18 11.29 12.17
CA ALA A 4 -7.77 12.23 13.12
C ALA A 4 -8.86 11.59 14.01
N GLY A 5 -8.85 10.26 14.18
CA GLY A 5 -9.80 9.53 15.03
C GLY A 5 -11.18 9.27 14.43
N TRP A 6 -11.48 9.77 13.22
CA TRP A 6 -12.81 9.60 12.61
C TRP A 6 -13.02 8.18 12.08
N GLN A 7 -14.18 7.60 12.38
CA GLN A 7 -14.59 6.32 11.81
C GLN A 7 -15.18 6.50 10.40
N LEU A 8 -15.12 5.45 9.58
CA LEU A 8 -15.73 5.42 8.26
C LEU A 8 -16.83 4.36 8.28
N ALA A 9 -18.06 4.77 8.07
CA ALA A 9 -19.22 3.89 7.90
C ALA A 9 -19.59 3.82 6.40
N VAL A 10 -20.20 2.71 6.00
CA VAL A 10 -20.83 2.52 4.69
C VAL A 10 -22.30 2.17 4.97
N ALA A 11 -23.22 2.77 4.22
CA ALA A 11 -24.64 2.45 4.30
C ALA A 11 -24.98 1.37 3.26
N PRO A 12 -25.03 0.06 3.61
CA PRO A 12 -25.15 -1.03 2.65
C PRO A 12 -26.47 -1.02 1.87
N GLN A 13 -27.50 -0.33 2.39
CA GLN A 13 -28.78 -0.12 1.72
C GLN A 13 -28.70 0.89 0.56
N VAL A 14 -27.69 1.77 0.54
CA VAL A 14 -27.49 2.77 -0.52
C VAL A 14 -26.64 2.16 -1.63
N LYS A 15 -27.24 1.97 -2.81
CA LYS A 15 -26.56 1.45 -4.00
C LYS A 15 -26.31 2.58 -4.99
N VAL A 16 -25.05 2.71 -5.43
CA VAL A 16 -24.65 3.64 -6.50
C VAL A 16 -24.16 2.81 -7.67
N ILE A 17 -24.69 3.07 -8.86
CA ILE A 17 -24.23 2.43 -10.10
C ILE A 17 -22.99 3.20 -10.57
N HIS A 18 -21.87 2.50 -10.71
CA HIS A 18 -20.61 3.08 -11.20
C HIS A 18 -20.13 2.32 -12.43
N PHE A 19 -19.96 3.03 -13.54
CA PHE A 19 -19.36 2.49 -14.77
C PHE A 19 -17.84 2.33 -14.57
N TYR A 20 -17.43 1.16 -14.05
CA TYR A 20 -16.03 0.85 -13.76
C TYR A 20 -15.40 0.00 -14.87
N GLU A 21 -14.41 0.57 -15.55
CA GLU A 21 -13.54 -0.14 -16.49
C GLU A 21 -12.19 -0.43 -15.83
N PRO A 22 -11.88 -1.68 -15.43
CA PRO A 22 -10.56 -2.02 -14.89
C PRO A 22 -9.47 -1.82 -15.95
N ALA A 23 -8.31 -1.30 -15.52
CA ALA A 23 -7.11 -1.13 -16.34
C ALA A 23 -7.25 -0.23 -17.59
N ARG A 24 -8.20 0.74 -17.56
CA ARG A 24 -8.46 1.72 -18.64
C ARG A 24 -7.22 2.49 -19.16
N SER A 25 -6.13 2.56 -18.39
CA SER A 25 -4.84 3.08 -18.86
C SER A 25 -3.66 2.47 -18.11
N ARG A 26 -2.55 2.18 -18.81
CA ARG A 26 -1.29 1.71 -18.19
C ARG A 26 -0.74 2.69 -17.15
N LYS A 27 -0.98 3.99 -17.31
CA LYS A 27 -0.61 5.03 -16.33
C LYS A 27 -1.21 4.80 -14.94
N GLN A 28 -2.29 4.04 -14.82
CA GLN A 28 -2.85 3.65 -13.53
C GLN A 28 -1.82 2.88 -12.69
N TYR A 29 -1.01 1.99 -13.28
CA TYR A 29 0.01 1.23 -12.56
C TYR A 29 1.11 2.14 -11.99
N TYR A 30 1.58 3.13 -12.77
CA TYR A 30 2.51 4.16 -12.27
C TYR A 30 1.94 4.87 -11.02
N TYR A 31 0.69 5.33 -11.09
CA TYR A 31 0.07 6.03 -9.96
C TYR A 31 -0.20 5.10 -8.77
N MET A 32 -0.60 3.84 -8.98
CA MET A 32 -0.80 2.86 -7.92
C MET A 32 0.51 2.59 -7.16
N GLU A 33 1.59 2.32 -7.89
CA GLU A 33 2.90 2.03 -7.30
C GLU A 33 3.50 3.23 -6.56
N ARG A 34 3.48 4.39 -7.20
CA ARG A 34 3.94 5.65 -6.59
C ARG A 34 3.11 5.99 -5.34
N ASN A 35 1.78 5.96 -5.44
CA ASN A 35 0.90 6.38 -4.34
C ASN A 35 0.94 5.40 -3.17
N ARG A 36 1.18 4.08 -3.41
CA ARG A 36 1.40 3.08 -2.37
C ARG A 36 2.52 3.51 -1.42
N LEU A 37 3.68 3.89 -1.96
CA LEU A 37 4.83 4.36 -1.18
C LEU A 37 4.62 5.75 -0.57
N ILE A 38 3.99 6.69 -1.30
CA ILE A 38 3.62 8.01 -0.74
C ILE A 38 2.78 7.84 0.53
N VAL A 39 1.73 7.01 0.50
CA VAL A 39 0.88 6.76 1.68
C VAL A 39 1.68 6.18 2.85
N TRP A 40 2.64 5.28 2.59
CA TRP A 40 3.50 4.74 3.65
C TRP A 40 4.35 5.84 4.30
N TYR A 41 5.01 6.68 3.51
CA TYR A 41 5.86 7.77 4.00
C TYR A 41 5.09 8.97 4.55
N GLU A 42 3.83 9.17 4.17
CA GLU A 42 3.00 10.26 4.69
C GLU A 42 2.28 9.88 6.00
N VAL A 43 1.77 8.65 6.11
CA VAL A 43 0.88 8.23 7.21
C VAL A 43 1.63 7.58 8.37
N PHE A 44 2.47 6.57 8.11
CA PHE A 44 3.04 5.72 9.18
C PHE A 44 4.32 6.30 9.77
N SER A 45 4.59 6.06 11.06
CA SER A 45 5.85 6.47 11.67
C SER A 45 7.06 5.80 10.99
N TRP A 46 8.24 6.42 11.08
CA TRP A 46 9.47 5.83 10.54
C TRP A 46 9.80 4.48 11.18
N ARG A 47 9.40 4.26 12.45
CA ARG A 47 9.53 2.96 13.13
C ARG A 47 8.72 1.87 12.42
N THR A 48 7.48 2.15 12.05
CA THR A 48 6.63 1.21 11.28
C THR A 48 7.15 0.98 9.87
N VAL A 49 7.61 2.03 9.19
CA VAL A 49 8.20 1.90 7.85
C VAL A 49 9.46 1.04 7.87
N CYS A 50 10.39 1.27 8.81
CA CYS A 50 11.59 0.45 8.96
C CYS A 50 11.27 -1.00 9.38
N LEU A 51 10.30 -1.20 10.27
CA LEU A 51 9.88 -2.54 10.70
C LEU A 51 9.30 -3.37 9.55
N LEU A 52 8.55 -2.74 8.64
CA LEU A 52 7.94 -3.40 7.48
C LEU A 52 8.85 -3.41 6.24
N LEU A 53 10.04 -2.80 6.31
CA LEU A 53 10.99 -2.76 5.20
C LEU A 53 11.43 -4.17 4.73
N PRO A 54 11.67 -5.18 5.60
CA PRO A 54 12.05 -6.52 5.14
C PRO A 54 10.98 -7.20 4.28
N ILE A 55 9.71 -7.16 4.68
CA ILE A 55 8.62 -7.74 3.87
C ILE A 55 8.35 -6.92 2.60
N TYR A 56 8.55 -5.60 2.63
CA TYR A 56 8.51 -4.78 1.42
C TYR A 56 9.61 -5.19 0.41
N LEU A 57 10.85 -5.40 0.88
CA LEU A 57 11.96 -5.84 0.03
C LEU A 57 11.75 -7.26 -0.56
N ILE A 58 10.98 -8.13 0.10
CA ILE A 58 10.60 -9.44 -0.46
C ILE A 58 9.42 -9.31 -1.44
N ALA A 59 8.48 -8.38 -1.19
CA ALA A 59 7.34 -8.13 -2.07
C ALA A 59 7.74 -7.53 -3.43
N GLU A 60 8.76 -6.68 -3.47
CA GLU A 60 9.05 -5.88 -4.65
C GLU A 60 9.66 -6.68 -5.83
N PRO A 61 10.52 -7.71 -5.63
CA PRO A 61 10.87 -8.67 -6.69
C PRO A 61 9.66 -9.40 -7.26
N ILE A 62 8.70 -9.82 -6.41
CA ILE A 62 7.47 -10.48 -6.86
C ILE A 62 6.64 -9.53 -7.72
N LEU A 63 6.51 -8.26 -7.30
CA LEU A 63 5.80 -7.23 -8.07
C LEU A 63 6.52 -6.84 -9.36
N LEU A 64 7.86 -6.86 -9.38
CA LEU A 64 8.65 -6.67 -10.61
C LEU A 64 8.39 -7.80 -11.61
N LEU A 65 8.46 -9.07 -11.17
CA LEU A 65 8.13 -10.24 -12.02
C LEU A 65 6.69 -10.17 -12.54
N MET A 66 5.72 -9.81 -11.69
CA MET A 66 4.33 -9.59 -12.12
C MET A 66 4.21 -8.45 -13.13
N SER A 67 4.97 -7.35 -12.98
CA SER A 67 4.95 -6.23 -13.92
C SER A 67 5.53 -6.57 -15.31
N VAL A 68 6.48 -7.51 -15.38
CA VAL A 68 6.96 -8.09 -16.64
C VAL A 68 5.86 -8.94 -17.26
N ALA A 69 5.33 -9.93 -16.51
CA ALA A 69 4.32 -10.86 -17.00
C ALA A 69 3.00 -10.19 -17.45
N GLN A 70 2.70 -8.98 -16.94
CA GLN A 70 1.50 -8.21 -17.26
C GLN A 70 1.79 -6.97 -18.15
N GLY A 71 3.01 -6.78 -18.65
CA GLY A 71 3.33 -5.74 -19.63
C GLY A 71 3.33 -4.29 -19.11
N TRP A 72 3.55 -4.07 -17.81
CA TRP A 72 3.60 -2.74 -17.18
C TRP A 72 4.91 -2.43 -16.43
N LEU A 73 5.98 -3.22 -16.63
CA LEU A 73 7.33 -2.97 -16.07
C LEU A 73 7.81 -1.52 -16.26
N GLY A 74 7.59 -0.91 -17.43
CA GLY A 74 8.00 0.47 -17.69
C GLY A 74 7.40 1.45 -16.67
N GLU A 75 6.13 1.27 -16.30
CA GLU A 75 5.44 2.10 -15.32
C GLU A 75 5.89 1.81 -13.88
N LYS A 76 6.25 0.55 -13.58
CA LYS A 76 6.89 0.16 -12.30
C LYS A 76 8.23 0.90 -12.12
N LEU A 77 9.12 0.83 -13.11
CA LEU A 77 10.43 1.50 -13.08
C LEU A 77 10.30 3.03 -13.07
N HIS A 78 9.38 3.58 -13.86
CA HIS A 78 9.07 5.00 -13.86
C HIS A 78 8.56 5.49 -12.49
N SER A 79 7.81 4.66 -11.76
CA SER A 79 7.34 5.00 -10.41
C SER A 79 8.50 5.19 -9.41
N TYR A 80 9.58 4.42 -9.52
CA TYR A 80 10.79 4.61 -8.70
C TYR A 80 11.47 5.95 -9.02
N GLY A 81 11.45 6.38 -10.29
CA GLY A 81 11.93 7.68 -10.76
C GLY A 81 11.35 8.88 -10.01
N TYR A 82 10.17 8.74 -9.40
CA TYR A 82 9.57 9.77 -8.54
C TYR A 82 10.39 10.00 -7.25
N PHE A 83 10.92 8.95 -6.63
CA PHE A 83 11.61 9.00 -5.33
C PHE A 83 13.08 9.40 -5.42
N PHE A 84 13.65 9.51 -6.62
CA PHE A 84 15.00 10.08 -6.82
C PHE A 84 15.01 11.62 -6.90
N ARG A 85 13.85 12.28 -6.86
CA ARG A 85 13.74 13.74 -6.97
C ARG A 85 13.56 14.40 -5.60
N ALA A 86 14.42 15.36 -5.25
CA ALA A 86 14.33 16.09 -3.99
C ALA A 86 12.96 16.79 -3.77
N GLY A 87 12.37 17.35 -4.85
CA GLY A 87 11.04 17.97 -4.79
C GLY A 87 9.92 17.01 -4.40
N SER A 88 10.02 15.73 -4.76
CA SER A 88 9.07 14.68 -4.33
C SER A 88 9.13 14.46 -2.82
N TRP A 89 10.34 14.40 -2.26
CA TRP A 89 10.53 14.28 -0.81
C TRP A 89 10.05 15.52 -0.06
N LEU A 90 10.23 16.72 -0.62
CA LEU A 90 9.66 17.94 -0.04
C LEU A 90 8.13 17.86 0.04
N HIS A 91 7.46 17.42 -1.04
CA HIS A 91 6.01 17.20 -1.06
C HIS A 91 5.56 16.22 0.03
N ILE A 92 6.16 15.02 0.06
CA ILE A 92 5.87 13.97 1.06
C ILE A 92 6.11 14.51 2.49
N MET A 93 7.20 15.24 2.74
CA MET A 93 7.51 15.77 4.07
C MET A 93 6.60 16.92 4.51
N VAL A 94 6.03 17.70 3.58
CA VAL A 94 4.99 18.70 3.88
C VAL A 94 3.67 18.00 4.23
N ALA A 95 3.24 17.03 3.42
CA ALA A 95 2.05 16.24 3.69
C ALA A 95 2.14 15.46 5.02
N ARG A 96 3.26 14.78 5.27
CA ARG A 96 3.58 14.10 6.54
C ARG A 96 3.49 15.04 7.75
N ARG A 97 4.01 16.27 7.64
CA ARG A 97 3.90 17.29 8.70
C ARG A 97 2.44 17.67 8.97
N ARG A 98 1.63 17.86 7.92
CA ARG A 98 0.18 18.13 8.04
C ARG A 98 -0.56 16.96 8.69
N ILE A 99 -0.31 15.74 8.24
CA ILE A 99 -0.93 14.52 8.78
C ILE A 99 -0.54 14.30 10.25
N LYS A 100 0.73 14.52 10.62
CA LYS A 100 1.19 14.42 12.03
C LYS A 100 0.50 15.43 12.95
N ARG A 101 0.18 16.65 12.48
CA ARG A 101 -0.58 17.65 13.26
C ARG A 101 -2.05 17.24 13.47
N LEU A 102 -2.63 16.54 12.50
CA LEU A 102 -4.00 16.03 12.54
C LEU A 102 -4.11 14.64 13.19
N ARG A 103 -3.07 14.15 13.87
CA ARG A 103 -2.97 12.75 14.28
C ARG A 103 -3.44 12.52 15.71
N CYS A 104 -4.52 11.74 15.84
CA CYS A 104 -5.14 11.35 17.11
C CYS A 104 -5.03 9.84 17.41
N VAL A 105 -4.52 9.02 16.47
CA VAL A 105 -4.47 7.55 16.62
C VAL A 105 -3.07 6.96 16.41
N SER A 106 -2.78 5.85 17.10
CA SER A 106 -1.54 5.07 17.01
C SER A 106 -1.34 4.36 15.66
N ASP A 107 -0.11 3.95 15.32
CA ASP A 107 0.11 3.13 14.13
C ASP A 107 -0.56 1.77 14.29
N LYS A 108 -0.55 1.21 15.50
CA LYS A 108 -1.29 0.02 15.94
C LYS A 108 -2.78 0.11 15.60
N HIS A 109 -3.42 1.26 15.87
CA HIS A 109 -4.84 1.46 15.55
C HIS A 109 -5.10 1.46 14.04
N LEU A 110 -4.25 2.13 13.25
CA LEU A 110 -4.36 2.12 11.78
C LEU A 110 -4.10 0.72 11.21
N MET A 111 -3.08 0.04 11.73
CA MET A 111 -2.65 -1.31 11.34
C MET A 111 -3.60 -2.42 11.78
N ALA A 112 -4.49 -2.18 12.76
CA ALA A 112 -5.54 -3.13 13.11
C ALA A 112 -6.47 -3.46 11.93
N LEU A 113 -6.55 -2.56 10.95
CA LEU A 113 -7.36 -2.68 9.72
C LEU A 113 -6.56 -3.21 8.51
N ALA A 114 -5.27 -3.48 8.66
CA ALA A 114 -4.44 -4.03 7.58
C ALA A 114 -4.68 -5.54 7.41
N ALA A 115 -4.88 -5.95 6.16
CA ALA A 115 -5.05 -7.34 5.78
C ALA A 115 -3.73 -7.92 5.25
N ALA A 116 -3.35 -9.11 5.75
CA ALA A 116 -2.19 -9.83 5.24
C ALA A 116 -2.47 -10.59 3.93
N ARG A 117 -3.73 -10.99 3.71
CA ARG A 117 -4.14 -11.84 2.58
C ARG A 117 -4.88 -11.05 1.52
N ILE A 118 -4.58 -11.34 0.27
CA ILE A 118 -5.33 -10.90 -0.90
C ILE A 118 -6.36 -11.98 -1.23
N SER A 119 -7.64 -11.69 -1.00
CA SER A 119 -8.74 -12.66 -1.15
C SER A 119 -9.30 -12.76 -2.57
N TYR A 120 -9.18 -11.69 -3.36
CA TYR A 120 -9.79 -11.58 -4.69
C TYR A 120 -8.70 -11.22 -5.72
N GLN A 121 -8.10 -12.24 -6.32
CA GLN A 121 -7.12 -12.12 -7.40
C GLN A 121 -7.57 -13.04 -8.55
N THR A 122 -7.81 -12.46 -9.73
CA THR A 122 -8.23 -13.20 -10.93
C THR A 122 -7.09 -13.26 -11.95
N GLY A 123 -7.04 -14.30 -12.77
CA GLY A 123 -6.05 -14.45 -13.84
C GLY A 123 -4.73 -15.14 -13.42
N PRO A 124 -3.69 -15.11 -14.26
CA PRO A 124 -2.54 -16.02 -14.16
C PRO A 124 -1.71 -15.85 -12.87
N THR A 125 -1.74 -14.66 -12.26
CA THR A 125 -1.00 -14.39 -11.01
C THR A 125 -1.70 -14.92 -9.76
N ALA A 126 -2.97 -15.36 -9.85
CA ALA A 126 -3.72 -15.89 -8.71
C ALA A 126 -3.04 -17.09 -8.03
N PHE A 127 -2.35 -17.94 -8.80
CA PHE A 127 -1.58 -19.07 -8.25
C PHE A 127 -0.44 -18.59 -7.35
N ILE A 128 0.40 -17.67 -7.85
CA ILE A 128 1.52 -17.08 -7.10
C ILE A 128 0.99 -16.35 -5.85
N THR A 129 -0.08 -15.57 -6.00
CA THR A 129 -0.70 -14.84 -4.89
C THR A 129 -1.24 -15.79 -3.82
N ARG A 130 -1.93 -16.87 -4.20
CA ARG A 130 -2.58 -17.81 -3.28
C ARG A 130 -1.57 -18.69 -2.52
N TRP A 131 -0.55 -19.20 -3.22
CA TRP A 131 0.34 -20.24 -2.68
C TRP A 131 1.69 -19.74 -2.17
N PHE A 132 2.18 -18.60 -2.66
CA PHE A 132 3.47 -18.05 -2.23
C PHE A 132 3.27 -16.76 -1.42
N TRP A 133 2.59 -15.76 -2.00
CA TRP A 133 2.45 -14.46 -1.33
C TRP A 133 1.58 -14.54 -0.07
N ASN A 134 0.36 -15.07 -0.15
CA ASN A 134 -0.57 -15.09 0.98
C ASN A 134 -0.04 -15.84 2.22
N PRO A 135 0.67 -17.00 2.12
CA PRO A 135 1.31 -17.62 3.27
C PRO A 135 2.46 -16.78 3.84
N LEU A 136 3.36 -16.30 2.98
CA LEU A 136 4.50 -15.47 3.37
C LEU A 136 4.06 -14.19 4.09
N SER A 137 3.11 -13.45 3.51
CA SER A 137 2.57 -12.22 4.08
C SER A 137 1.79 -12.47 5.36
N SER A 138 1.07 -13.61 5.47
CA SER A 138 0.41 -14.01 6.72
C SER A 138 1.41 -14.27 7.85
N LEU A 139 2.50 -14.99 7.57
CA LEU A 139 3.57 -15.28 8.53
C LEU A 139 4.29 -13.98 8.95
N ALA A 140 4.72 -13.18 7.98
CA ALA A 140 5.32 -11.88 8.22
C ALA A 140 4.41 -10.98 9.07
N TRP A 141 3.10 -10.97 8.79
CA TRP A 141 2.14 -10.18 9.57
C TRP A 141 1.97 -10.69 11.00
N ALA A 142 1.97 -12.00 11.22
CA ALA A 142 1.94 -12.58 12.57
C ALA A 142 3.16 -12.16 13.40
N VAL A 143 4.33 -11.99 12.76
CA VAL A 143 5.57 -11.51 13.41
C VAL A 143 5.56 -9.99 13.63
N PHE A 144 5.22 -9.18 12.62
CA PHE A 144 5.34 -7.72 12.71
C PHE A 144 4.19 -7.05 13.48
N LYS A 145 2.95 -7.55 13.38
CA LYS A 145 1.77 -6.96 14.05
C LYS A 145 1.94 -6.78 15.58
N PRO A 146 2.44 -7.76 16.38
CA PRO A 146 2.64 -7.58 17.81
C PRO A 146 3.80 -6.63 18.20
N LEU A 147 4.69 -6.32 17.25
CA LEU A 147 5.81 -5.39 17.44
C LEU A 147 5.36 -3.92 17.25
N ILE A 148 4.32 -3.66 16.46
CA ILE A 148 3.71 -2.33 16.29
C ILE A 148 2.85 -2.00 17.53
N ARG A 149 3.50 -1.43 18.55
CA ARG A 149 2.87 -1.05 19.83
C ARG A 149 2.49 0.42 19.93
N TRP A 150 3.08 1.27 19.08
CA TRP A 150 2.88 2.74 18.97
C TRP A 150 1.86 3.10 17.89
#